data_AF-A0A2E9JBP2-F1
#
_entry.id   AF-A0A2E9JBP2-F1
#
_cell.length_a   1.000
_cell.length_b   1.000
_cell.length_c   1.000
_cell.angle_alpha   90.00
_cell.angle_beta   90.00
_cell.angle_gamma   90.00
#
_symmetry.space_group_name_H-M   'P 1'
#
loop_
_entity.id
_entity.type
_entity.pdbx_description
1 polymer ?
#
loop_
_entity_poly.entity_id
_entity_poly.type
_entity_poly.pdbx_seq_one_letter_code
_entity_poly.pdbx_strand_id
1 'polypeptide(L)'
;MTNELTKEDYDRIDSYYSLVPHPEFPDEVEQMCVQLKTGPFEGTIIKYGKFQIAPPDEEGESNAKYEYDVVSVPPELQDVEHSDEEGVEFEYMIGEILVKLLWDRHIETLKEENKEIKTNDGIVGEDRETDTITFNTQ
;
A
#
# COMPACT_ATOMS: atom_id res chain seq x y z
N MET A 1 -5.53 -18.13 6.73
CA MET A 1 -5.46 -16.76 7.30
C MET A 1 -5.96 -15.83 6.22
N THR A 2 -6.84 -14.88 6.55
CA THR A 2 -7.29 -13.87 5.58
C THR A 2 -6.12 -12.94 5.30
N ASN A 3 -5.65 -12.89 4.06
CA ASN A 3 -4.53 -12.05 3.62
C ASN A 3 -4.92 -10.56 3.50
N GLU A 4 -5.82 -10.10 4.38
CA GLU A 4 -6.41 -8.77 4.35
C GLU A 4 -5.87 -7.97 5.53
N LEU A 5 -5.45 -6.73 5.27
CA LEU A 5 -5.05 -5.78 6.32
C LEU A 5 -6.24 -5.51 7.25
N THR A 6 -6.04 -5.67 8.56
CA THR A 6 -7.09 -5.41 9.55
C THR A 6 -7.22 -3.91 9.81
N LYS A 7 -8.34 -3.49 10.42
CA LYS A 7 -8.49 -2.09 10.82
C LYS A 7 -7.37 -1.62 11.77
N GLU A 8 -6.92 -2.49 12.68
CA GLU A 8 -5.82 -2.17 13.59
C GLU A 8 -4.50 -1.98 12.84
N ASP A 9 -4.26 -2.74 11.76
CA ASP A 9 -3.10 -2.53 10.90
C ASP A 9 -3.20 -1.19 10.16
N TYR A 10 -4.38 -0.83 9.65
CA TYR A 10 -4.60 0.47 9.04
C TYR A 10 -4.34 1.62 10.01
N ASP A 11 -4.92 1.57 11.20
CA ASP A 11 -4.76 2.62 12.22
C ASP A 11 -3.28 2.74 12.66
N ARG A 12 -2.57 1.62 12.77
CA ARG A 12 -1.12 1.59 13.06
C ARG A 12 -0.32 2.20 11.90
N ILE A 13 -0.49 1.71 10.68
CA ILE A 13 0.32 2.12 9.53
C ILE A 13 0.05 3.60 9.17
N ASP A 14 -1.20 4.07 9.25
CA ASP A 14 -1.54 5.48 9.00
C ASP A 14 -0.94 6.42 10.06
N SER A 15 -0.55 5.92 11.24
CA SER A 15 0.20 6.70 12.22
C SER A 15 1.64 6.98 11.77
N TYR A 16 2.22 6.12 10.94
CA TYR A 16 3.64 6.20 10.54
C TYR A 16 3.93 7.26 9.49
N TYR A 17 2.97 7.61 8.63
CA TYR A 17 3.23 8.45 7.46
C TYR A 17 2.11 9.41 7.07
N SER A 18 2.44 10.37 6.20
CA SER A 18 1.50 11.18 5.45
C SER A 18 1.91 11.28 4.00
N LEU A 19 0.94 11.37 3.09
CA LEU A 19 1.22 11.64 1.69
C LEU A 19 1.41 13.14 1.46
N VAL A 20 2.51 13.50 0.80
CA VAL A 20 2.89 14.90 0.51
C VAL A 20 3.30 15.05 -0.95
N PRO A 21 3.11 16.23 -1.57
CA PRO A 21 3.61 16.47 -2.92
C PRO A 21 5.14 16.45 -2.95
N HIS A 22 5.73 16.16 -4.12
CA HIS A 22 7.18 16.19 -4.28
C HIS A 22 7.73 17.60 -3.98
N PRO A 23 8.76 17.76 -3.14
CA PRO A 23 9.30 19.06 -2.78
C PRO A 23 9.85 19.85 -3.98
N GLU A 24 10.44 19.15 -4.96
CA GLU A 24 10.94 19.78 -6.20
C GLU A 24 9.88 19.94 -7.31
N PHE A 25 8.80 19.15 -7.27
CA PHE A 25 7.75 19.13 -8.31
C PHE A 25 6.36 19.15 -7.67
N PRO A 26 6.00 20.20 -6.92
CA PRO A 26 4.81 20.20 -6.08
C PRO A 26 3.49 20.19 -6.87
N ASP A 27 3.51 20.64 -8.12
CA ASP A 27 2.36 20.68 -9.01
C ASP A 27 2.10 19.34 -9.74
N GLU A 28 3.07 18.41 -9.71
CA GLU A 28 2.95 17.10 -10.34
C GLU A 28 2.29 16.11 -9.38
N VAL A 29 0.96 15.96 -9.50
CA VAL A 29 0.16 15.05 -8.66
C VAL A 29 0.59 13.59 -8.78
N GLU A 30 1.22 13.21 -9.90
CA GLU A 30 1.76 11.86 -10.10
C GLU A 30 3.04 11.60 -9.28
N GLN A 31 3.68 12.65 -8.75
CA GLN A 31 4.93 12.59 -7.97
C GLN A 31 4.67 12.59 -6.46
N MET A 32 3.59 11.97 -6.00
CA MET A 32 3.29 11.92 -4.56
C MET A 32 4.34 11.14 -3.78
N CYS A 33 4.76 11.69 -2.65
CA CYS A 33 5.77 11.15 -1.75
C CYS A 33 5.16 10.75 -0.40
N VAL A 34 5.91 9.93 0.34
CA VAL A 34 5.61 9.51 1.70
C VAL A 34 6.51 10.29 2.64
N GLN A 35 5.93 11.08 3.53
CA GLN A 35 6.64 11.69 4.64
C GLN A 35 6.45 10.86 5.90
N LEU A 36 7.55 10.52 6.57
CA LEU A 36 7.53 9.80 7.83
C LEU A 36 7.18 10.72 8.99
N LYS A 37 6.29 10.26 9.87
CA LYS A 37 5.80 10.99 11.04
C LYS A 37 6.29 10.43 12.37
N THR A 38 6.92 9.25 12.33
CA THR A 38 7.36 8.55 13.54
C THR A 38 8.68 7.81 13.29
N GLY A 39 9.37 7.49 14.38
CA GLY A 39 10.59 6.71 14.36
C GLY A 39 11.85 7.58 14.22
N PRO A 40 13.03 6.94 14.17
CA PRO A 40 14.33 7.63 14.16
C PRO A 40 14.56 8.49 12.92
N PHE A 41 13.76 8.28 11.86
CA PHE A 41 13.82 9.01 10.60
C PHE A 41 12.62 9.94 10.37
N GLU A 42 11.91 10.34 11.44
CA GLU A 42 10.79 11.28 11.38
C GLU A 42 11.13 12.53 10.56
N GLY A 43 10.20 12.98 9.71
CA GLY A 43 10.37 14.13 8.84
C GLY A 43 11.01 13.82 7.48
N THR A 44 11.61 12.63 7.32
CA THR A 44 12.17 12.18 6.04
C THR A 44 11.07 12.00 5.00
N ILE A 45 11.32 12.47 3.78
CA ILE A 45 10.43 12.33 2.63
C ILE A 45 11.06 11.33 1.67
N ILE A 46 10.31 10.27 1.38
CA ILE A 46 10.70 9.24 0.41
C ILE A 46 9.73 9.21 -0.76
N LYS A 47 10.25 8.86 -1.92
CA LYS A 47 9.48 8.57 -3.13
C LYS A 47 9.55 7.09 -3.40
N TYR A 48 8.40 6.44 -3.51
CA TYR A 48 8.36 5.04 -3.85
C TYR A 48 8.48 4.85 -5.37
N GLY A 49 9.30 3.89 -5.77
CA GLY A 49 9.56 3.56 -7.16
C GLY A 49 8.81 2.29 -7.57
N LYS A 50 9.57 1.31 -8.05
CA LYS A 50 9.02 0.03 -8.49
C LYS A 50 8.66 -0.85 -7.30
N PHE A 51 7.50 -1.50 -7.38
CA PHE A 51 7.07 -2.53 -6.44
C PHE A 51 6.77 -3.81 -7.22
N GLN A 52 7.29 -4.94 -6.76
CA GLN A 52 7.13 -6.25 -7.39
C GLN A 52 6.82 -7.31 -6.32
N ILE A 53 5.72 -8.03 -6.51
CA ILE A 53 5.38 -9.20 -5.70
C ILE A 53 5.88 -10.45 -6.42
N ALA A 54 6.70 -11.24 -5.75
CA ALA A 54 7.07 -12.57 -6.22
C ALA A 54 5.87 -13.53 -6.01
N PRO A 55 5.70 -14.52 -6.90
CA PRO A 55 4.69 -15.55 -6.68
C PRO A 55 4.90 -16.26 -5.33
N PRO A 56 3.82 -16.73 -4.68
CA PRO A 56 3.92 -17.44 -3.43
C PRO A 56 4.76 -18.70 -3.57
N ASP A 57 5.54 -19.01 -2.54
CA ASP A 57 6.31 -20.25 -2.44
C ASP A 57 5.44 -21.45 -2.03
N GLU A 58 6.08 -22.60 -1.76
CA GLU A 58 5.39 -23.84 -1.37
C GLU A 58 4.66 -23.75 -0.03
N GLU A 59 5.00 -22.75 0.81
CA GLU A 59 4.35 -22.47 2.09
C GLU A 59 3.23 -21.41 1.96
N GLY A 60 3.08 -20.84 0.76
CA GLY A 60 2.08 -19.81 0.46
C GLY A 60 2.56 -18.40 0.80
N GLU A 61 3.84 -18.20 1.12
CA GLU A 61 4.42 -16.90 1.44
C GLU A 61 4.91 -16.20 0.16
N SER A 62 4.58 -14.92 0.00
CA SER A 62 5.03 -14.12 -1.15
C SER A 62 6.05 -13.09 -0.72
N ASN A 63 7.19 -13.05 -1.40
CA ASN A 63 8.22 -12.04 -1.16
C ASN A 63 7.96 -10.79 -2.00
N ALA A 64 8.01 -9.61 -1.39
CA ALA A 64 7.94 -8.34 -2.12
C ALA A 64 9.33 -7.72 -2.29
N LYS A 65 9.58 -7.12 -3.45
CA LYS A 65 10.74 -6.27 -3.71
C LYS A 65 10.26 -4.88 -4.05
N TYR A 66 10.89 -3.89 -3.44
CA TYR A 66 10.54 -2.50 -3.67
C TYR A 66 11.78 -1.63 -3.70
N GLU A 67 11.67 -0.53 -4.45
CA GLU A 67 12.68 0.52 -4.55
C GLU A 67 12.10 1.82 -4.01
N TYR A 68 12.90 2.59 -3.28
CA TYR A 68 12.55 3.93 -2.83
C TYR A 68 13.75 4.86 -2.95
N ASP A 69 13.48 6.13 -3.21
CA ASP A 69 14.47 7.21 -3.22
C ASP A 69 14.19 8.14 -2.05
N VAL A 70 15.24 8.47 -1.28
CA VAL A 70 15.15 9.50 -0.24
C VAL A 70 15.24 10.87 -0.92
N VAL A 71 14.14 11.62 -0.88
CA VAL A 71 14.03 12.92 -1.55
C VAL A 71 14.49 14.05 -0.64
N SER A 72 14.19 13.96 0.65
CA SER A 72 14.56 14.97 1.63
C SER A 72 14.81 14.33 2.98
N VAL A 73 15.91 14.72 3.61
CA VAL A 73 16.25 14.37 4.99
C VAL A 73 16.21 15.64 5.82
N PRO A 74 15.50 15.66 6.97
CA PRO A 74 15.46 16.83 7.82
C PRO A 74 16.87 17.18 8.36
N PRO A 75 17.17 18.47 8.56
CA PRO A 75 18.52 18.90 8.96
C PRO A 75 19.01 18.29 10.28
N GLU A 76 18.09 17.93 11.17
CA GLU A 76 18.41 17.31 12.48
C GLU A 76 18.95 15.89 12.38
N LEU A 77 18.70 15.20 11.27
CA LEU A 77 19.20 13.85 10.99
C LEU A 77 20.46 13.87 10.11
N GLN A 78 20.87 15.04 9.62
CA GLN A 78 22.11 15.16 8.87
C GLN A 78 23.30 14.89 9.80
N ASP A 79 24.21 14.02 9.36
CA ASP A 79 25.40 13.59 10.11
C ASP A 79 25.12 12.82 11.42
N VAL A 80 23.89 12.32 11.60
CA VAL A 80 23.55 11.41 12.70
C VAL A 80 23.85 9.97 12.27
N GLU A 81 24.66 9.26 13.07
CA GLU A 81 24.84 7.83 12.91
C GLU A 81 23.66 7.10 13.54
N HIS A 82 22.96 6.32 12.73
CA HIS A 82 21.92 5.40 13.18
C HIS A 82 22.48 4.00 13.30
N SER A 83 21.97 3.24 14.26
CA SER A 83 22.31 1.85 14.46
C SER A 83 21.70 0.96 13.37
N ASP A 84 22.29 -0.22 13.17
CA ASP A 84 21.75 -1.24 12.25
C ASP A 84 20.31 -1.63 12.63
N GLU A 85 19.97 -1.64 13.93
CA GLU A 85 18.63 -1.95 14.43
C GLU A 85 17.61 -0.90 13.98
N GLU A 86 17.94 0.39 14.11
CA GLU A 86 17.11 1.49 13.60
C GLU A 86 16.92 1.40 12.07
N GLY A 87 17.95 0.96 11.34
CA GLY A 87 17.87 0.72 9.90
C GLY A 87 16.88 -0.40 9.54
N VAL A 88 16.91 -1.51 10.29
CA VAL A 88 15.97 -2.63 10.08
C VAL A 88 14.53 -2.24 10.41
N GLU A 89 14.31 -1.52 11.51
CA GLU A 89 12.98 -1.01 11.87
C GLU A 89 12.44 -0.03 10.82
N PHE A 90 13.31 0.82 10.28
CA PHE A 90 12.98 1.72 9.19
C PHE A 90 12.55 0.96 7.92
N GLU A 91 13.33 -0.01 7.47
CA GLU A 91 12.98 -0.82 6.29
C GLU A 91 11.67 -1.58 6.48
N TYR A 92 11.43 -2.12 7.68
CA TYR A 92 10.17 -2.80 7.99
C TYR A 92 8.97 -1.83 7.90
N MET A 93 9.09 -0.64 8.50
CA MET A 93 8.07 0.39 8.46
C MET A 93 7.77 0.84 7.02
N ILE A 94 8.80 1.04 6.19
CA ILE A 94 8.60 1.35 4.76
C ILE A 94 7.86 0.22 4.06
N GLY A 95 8.24 -1.04 4.31
CA GLY A 95 7.55 -2.22 3.79
C GLY A 95 6.06 -2.21 4.10
N GLU A 96 5.67 -1.99 5.36
CA GLU A 96 4.25 -1.95 5.77
C GLU A 96 3.47 -0.84 5.06
N ILE A 97 4.05 0.36 4.97
CA ILE A 97 3.43 1.51 4.27
C ILE A 97 3.19 1.15 2.80
N LEU A 98 4.18 0.57 2.12
CA LEU A 98 4.07 0.24 0.70
C LEU A 98 3.04 -0.87 0.43
N VAL A 99 3.00 -1.90 1.27
CA VAL A 99 1.99 -2.96 1.19
C VAL A 99 0.58 -2.37 1.30
N LYS A 100 0.37 -1.46 2.26
CA LYS A 100 -0.91 -0.75 2.40
C LYS A 100 -1.27 0.05 1.16
N LEU A 101 -0.34 0.87 0.64
CA LEU A 101 -0.60 1.71 -0.53
C LEU A 101 -0.94 0.87 -1.77
N LEU A 102 -0.27 -0.28 -1.95
CA LEU A 102 -0.60 -1.19 -3.04
C LEU A 102 -1.98 -1.83 -2.84
N TRP A 103 -2.29 -2.25 -1.62
CA TRP A 103 -3.57 -2.87 -1.29
C TRP A 103 -4.74 -1.90 -1.50
N ASP A 104 -4.58 -0.64 -1.08
CA ASP A 104 -5.56 0.42 -1.29
C ASP A 104 -5.83 0.63 -2.79
N ARG A 105 -4.77 0.70 -3.62
CA ARG A 105 -4.89 0.78 -5.08
C ARG A 105 -5.60 -0.43 -5.69
N HIS A 106 -5.30 -1.63 -5.20
CA HIS A 106 -5.95 -2.85 -5.67
C HIS A 106 -7.45 -2.84 -5.36
N ILE A 107 -7.83 -2.44 -4.15
CA ILE A 107 -9.24 -2.27 -3.74
C ILE A 107 -9.93 -1.23 -4.62
N GLU A 108 -9.29 -0.09 -4.91
CA GLU A 108 -9.84 0.95 -5.80
C GLU A 108 -10.11 0.40 -7.20
N THR A 109 -9.15 -0.32 -7.77
CA THR A 109 -9.28 -0.95 -9.10
C THR A 109 -10.45 -1.95 -9.13
N LEU A 110 -10.54 -2.83 -8.12
CA LEU A 110 -11.66 -3.79 -8.01
C LEU A 110 -13.01 -3.09 -7.87
N LYS A 111 -13.08 -1.95 -7.17
CA LYS A 111 -14.31 -1.15 -7.04
C LYS A 111 -14.72 -0.52 -8.37
N GLU A 112 -13.76 -0.06 -9.17
CA GLU A 112 -14.00 0.50 -10.50
C GLU A 112 -14.51 -0.56 -11.48
N GLU A 113 -13.87 -1.73 -11.54
CA GLU A 113 -14.28 -2.86 -12.38
C GLU A 113 -15.70 -3.36 -12.03
N ASN A 114 -16.05 -3.42 -10.74
CA ASN A 114 -17.41 -3.79 -10.30
C ASN A 114 -18.46 -2.70 -10.60
N LYS A 115 -18.05 -1.44 -10.79
CA LYS A 115 -18.96 -0.33 -11.12
C LYS A 115 -19.31 -0.30 -12.60
N GLU A 116 -18.44 -0.81 -13.47
CA GLU A 116 -18.67 -0.93 -14.91
C GLU A 116 -19.67 -2.06 -15.27
N ILE A 117 -19.96 -2.98 -14.34
CA ILE A 117 -21.07 -3.95 -14.45
C ILE A 117 -22.37 -3.32 -13.92
N LYS A 118 -22.78 -2.19 -14.51
CA LYS A 118 -24.16 -1.70 -14.47
C LYS A 118 -24.54 -1.30 -15.89
N THR A 119 -24.72 -2.29 -16.74
CA THR A 119 -25.41 -2.10 -18.02
C THR A 119 -26.81 -1.56 -17.74
N ASN A 120 -27.07 -0.39 -18.32
CA ASN A 120 -28.40 0.18 -18.46
C ASN A 120 -29.30 -0.81 -19.20
N ASP A 121 -30.11 -1.58 -18.49
CA ASP A 121 -31.39 -2.02 -19.01
C ASP A 121 -32.40 -2.14 -17.87
N GLY A 122 -33.65 -1.82 -18.19
CA GLY A 122 -34.68 -1.40 -17.26
C GLY A 122 -35.10 -2.42 -16.21
N ILE A 123 -35.81 -1.90 -15.21
CA ILE A 123 -36.51 -2.59 -14.13
C ILE A 123 -37.09 -3.94 -14.58
N VAL A 124 -36.69 -5.02 -13.92
CA VAL A 124 -37.61 -6.10 -13.54
C VAL A 124 -37.24 -6.55 -12.13
N GLY A 125 -38.23 -6.52 -11.23
CA GLY A 125 -38.11 -7.03 -9.88
C GLY A 125 -38.20 -8.56 -9.81
N GLU A 126 -38.14 -9.00 -8.56
CA GLU A 126 -38.43 -10.33 -8.00
C GLU A 126 -37.27 -11.36 -7.91
N ASP A 127 -37.08 -11.75 -6.65
CA ASP A 127 -36.49 -12.96 -6.06
C ASP A 127 -35.00 -13.26 -6.25
N ARG A 128 -34.24 -12.91 -5.20
CA ARG A 128 -32.91 -13.47 -4.92
C ARG A 128 -33.07 -14.87 -4.31
N GLU A 129 -32.90 -15.92 -5.12
CA GLU A 129 -32.32 -17.16 -4.62
C GLU A 129 -30.80 -17.06 -4.68
N THR A 130 -30.14 -17.39 -3.58
CA THR A 130 -28.68 -17.43 -3.46
C THR A 130 -28.15 -18.59 -4.32
N ASP A 131 -27.66 -18.29 -5.52
CA ASP A 131 -27.01 -19.30 -6.35
C ASP A 131 -25.72 -19.79 -5.69
N THR A 132 -25.79 -21.03 -5.24
CA THR A 132 -24.67 -21.78 -4.68
C THR A 132 -23.81 -22.26 -5.85
N ILE A 133 -22.60 -21.71 -5.99
CA ILE A 133 -21.68 -22.10 -7.06
C ILE A 133 -21.19 -23.53 -6.79
N THR A 134 -21.53 -24.46 -7.67
CA THR A 134 -21.05 -25.86 -7.63
C THR A 134 -20.04 -26.08 -8.76
N PHE A 135 -18.84 -26.58 -8.45
CA PHE A 135 -17.82 -26.92 -9.43
C PHE A 135 -17.95 -28.39 -9.84
N ASN A 136 -18.18 -28.64 -11.14
CA ASN A 136 -18.05 -29.96 -11.72
C ASN A 136 -16.62 -30.14 -12.24
N THR A 137 -15.89 -31.08 -11.66
CA THR A 137 -14.62 -31.59 -12.20
C THR A 137 -14.92 -32.71 -13.17
N GLN A 138 -14.42 -32.61 -14.41
CA GLN A 138 -14.34 -33.72 -15.36
C GLN A 138 -13.12 -34.58 -15.08
#